data_AF-A0A8H7BIA9-F1
#
_entry.id   AF-A0A8H7BIA9-F1
#
_cell.length_a   1.000
_cell.length_b   1.000
_cell.length_c   1.000
_cell.angle_alpha   90.00
_cell.angle_beta   90.00
_cell.angle_gamma   90.00
#
_symmetry.space_group_name_H-M   'P 1'
#
loop_
_entity.id
_entity.type
_entity.pdbx_description
1 polymer ?
#
loop_
_entity_poly.entity_id
_entity_poly.type
_entity_poly.pdbx_seq_one_letter_code
_entity_poly.pdbx_strand_id
1 'polypeptide(L)'
;TNRSTTSPPNLTLYDQELPRADFFSYLGIPFRATGAIDPIRLIQQNSNGTLHSMRILNTIGLSTSGFNRLLTSRLNRPKLEYGLAITKFTLTQLALLESTQAQCLRLCYGSHRSASTSVMRHLTNLPSMAERVAYLQAKFVLRAHRLPDDTLLATVVAHLTNSSTSHWSKLQQTTLWARLTSQTDNPNASDL
;
A
#
# COMPACT_ATOMS: atom_id res chain seq x y z
N THR A 1 -11.08 -27.59 24.92
CA THR A 1 -10.99 -26.66 26.05
C THR A 1 -11.71 -25.39 25.68
N ASN A 2 -12.90 -25.17 26.26
CA ASN A 2 -13.79 -24.04 25.97
C ASN A 2 -13.11 -22.71 26.31
N ARG A 3 -12.91 -21.86 25.30
CA ARG A 3 -12.43 -20.50 25.49
C ARG A 3 -13.65 -19.64 25.86
N SER A 4 -13.78 -19.32 27.13
CA SER A 4 -14.80 -18.41 27.66
C SER A 4 -14.74 -17.07 26.93
N THR A 5 -15.83 -16.71 26.27
CA THR A 5 -16.05 -15.38 25.69
C THR A 5 -16.41 -14.43 26.81
N THR A 6 -15.42 -13.98 27.59
CA THR A 6 -15.58 -12.80 28.45
C THR A 6 -15.60 -11.57 27.54
N SER A 7 -16.70 -10.82 27.57
CA SER A 7 -16.74 -9.51 26.92
C SER A 7 -15.58 -8.66 27.45
N PRO A 8 -14.82 -7.94 26.60
CA PRO A 8 -13.70 -7.13 27.06
C PRO A 8 -14.18 -6.12 28.12
N PRO A 9 -13.35 -5.76 29.11
CA PRO A 9 -13.72 -4.78 30.13
C PRO A 9 -14.04 -3.42 29.48
N ASN A 10 -15.03 -2.70 30.01
CA ASN A 10 -15.33 -1.33 29.58
C ASN A 10 -14.17 -0.43 30.02
N LEU A 11 -13.53 0.24 29.05
CA LEU A 11 -12.45 1.18 29.31
C LEU A 11 -13.08 2.54 29.62
N THR A 12 -12.67 3.16 30.72
CA THR A 12 -13.08 4.51 31.09
C THR A 12 -11.93 5.48 30.93
N LEU A 13 -12.24 6.71 30.56
CA LEU A 13 -11.32 7.84 30.55
C LEU A 13 -11.98 8.97 31.34
N TYR A 14 -11.39 9.38 32.47
CA TYR A 14 -12.01 10.34 33.41
C TYR A 14 -13.42 9.93 33.85
N ASP A 15 -13.57 8.66 34.25
CA ASP A 15 -14.86 8.07 34.66
C ASP A 15 -15.97 8.08 33.59
N GLN A 16 -15.62 8.39 32.33
CA GLN A 16 -16.51 8.30 31.17
C GLN A 16 -16.17 7.04 30.37
N GLU A 17 -17.18 6.21 30.06
CA GLU A 17 -16.98 5.03 29.20
C GLU A 17 -16.53 5.44 27.79
N LEU A 18 -15.43 4.86 27.32
CA LEU A 18 -14.94 5.10 25.97
C LEU A 18 -15.86 4.40 24.95
N PRO A 19 -16.34 5.13 23.92
CA PRO A 19 -17.18 4.53 22.90
C PRO A 19 -16.39 3.46 22.13
N ARG A 20 -16.98 2.27 22.02
CA ARG A 20 -16.43 1.18 21.22
C ARG A 20 -16.80 1.39 19.76
N ALA A 21 -15.80 1.35 18.90
CA ALA A 21 -16.00 1.38 17.46
C ALA A 21 -15.45 0.10 16.83
N ASP A 22 -16.22 -0.53 15.94
CA ASP A 22 -15.78 -1.71 15.20
C ASP A 22 -14.66 -1.38 14.20
N PHE A 23 -14.57 -0.10 13.81
CA PHE A 23 -13.57 0.43 12.91
C PHE A 23 -13.18 1.86 13.29
N PHE A 24 -11.93 2.22 13.00
CA PHE A 24 -11.48 3.61 13.06
C PHE A 24 -10.52 3.89 11.90
N SER A 25 -10.40 5.17 11.51
CA SER A 25 -9.45 5.59 10.48
C SER A 25 -8.35 6.43 11.12
N TYR A 26 -7.10 6.06 10.90
CA TYR A 26 -5.95 6.83 11.33
C TYR A 26 -5.10 7.20 10.13
N LEU A 27 -4.90 8.51 9.92
CA LEU A 27 -4.24 9.07 8.73
C LEU A 27 -4.85 8.58 7.41
N GLY A 28 -6.13 8.20 7.39
CA GLY A 28 -6.79 7.65 6.21
C GLY A 28 -6.55 6.15 5.99
N ILE A 29 -5.93 5.44 6.93
CA ILE A 29 -5.80 3.97 6.91
C ILE A 29 -6.89 3.38 7.83
N PRO A 30 -7.75 2.48 7.34
CA PRO A 30 -8.81 1.88 8.13
C PRO A 30 -8.27 0.72 8.99
N PHE A 31 -8.56 0.77 10.28
CA PHE A 31 -8.25 -0.25 11.26
C PHE A 31 -9.54 -0.86 11.81
N ARG A 32 -9.51 -2.16 12.09
CA ARG A 32 -10.57 -2.90 12.78
C ARG A 32 -10.41 -2.76 14.30
N ALA A 33 -11.45 -3.07 15.06
CA ALA A 33 -11.40 -3.13 16.52
C ALA A 33 -10.29 -4.04 17.07
N THR A 34 -9.83 -5.02 16.29
CA THR A 34 -8.71 -5.90 16.63
C THR A 34 -7.32 -5.25 16.48
N GLY A 35 -7.25 -4.01 15.98
CA GLY A 35 -6.00 -3.31 15.65
C GLY A 35 -5.40 -3.69 14.29
N ALA A 36 -5.99 -4.63 13.56
CA ALA A 36 -5.53 -4.98 12.22
C ALA A 36 -6.05 -4.00 11.15
N ILE A 37 -5.24 -3.71 10.14
CA ILE A 37 -5.68 -2.93 8.96
C ILE A 37 -6.75 -3.71 8.20
N ASP A 38 -7.80 -3.02 7.76
CA ASP A 38 -8.83 -3.59 6.89
C ASP A 38 -8.46 -3.41 5.40
N PRO A 39 -7.90 -4.44 4.73
CA PRO A 39 -7.43 -4.30 3.35
C PRO A 39 -8.56 -4.00 2.36
N ILE A 40 -9.79 -4.50 2.62
CA ILE A 40 -10.92 -4.30 1.70
C ILE A 40 -11.33 -2.84 1.69
N ARG A 41 -11.51 -2.25 2.88
CA ARG A 41 -11.86 -0.84 3.03
C ARG A 41 -10.75 0.06 2.50
N LEU A 42 -9.48 -0.29 2.75
CA LEU A 42 -8.33 0.46 2.25
C LEU A 42 -8.36 0.50 0.71
N ILE A 43 -8.51 -0.65 0.06
CA ILE A 43 -8.53 -0.71 -1.40
C ILE A 43 -9.74 0.06 -1.93
N GLN A 44 -10.93 -0.11 -1.35
CA GLN A 44 -12.13 0.60 -1.81
C GLN A 44 -11.96 2.12 -1.70
N GLN A 45 -11.41 2.62 -0.60
CA GLN A 45 -11.12 4.04 -0.40
C GLN A 45 -10.11 4.55 -1.44
N ASN A 46 -8.99 3.86 -1.61
CA ASN A 46 -7.95 4.22 -2.57
C ASN A 46 -8.46 4.20 -4.01
N SER A 47 -9.22 3.16 -4.38
CA SER A 47 -9.81 3.01 -5.70
C SER A 47 -10.80 4.12 -5.99
N ASN A 48 -11.73 4.39 -5.07
CA ASN A 48 -12.72 5.45 -5.24
C ASN A 48 -12.05 6.83 -5.33
N GLY A 49 -11.08 7.12 -4.45
CA GLY A 49 -10.36 8.39 -4.45
C GLY A 49 -9.54 8.61 -5.73
N THR A 50 -8.88 7.55 -6.22
CA THR A 50 -8.09 7.59 -7.45
C THR A 50 -8.99 7.77 -8.67
N LEU A 51 -10.06 6.97 -8.80
CA LEU A 51 -11.00 7.05 -9.92
C LEU A 51 -11.74 8.38 -9.95
N HIS A 52 -12.13 8.91 -8.79
CA HIS A 52 -12.74 10.23 -8.70
C HIS A 52 -11.79 11.32 -9.20
N SER A 53 -10.53 11.30 -8.76
CA SER A 53 -9.50 12.25 -9.21
C SER A 53 -9.26 12.15 -10.72
N MET A 54 -9.16 10.92 -11.25
CA MET A 54 -9.03 10.65 -12.68
C MET A 54 -10.21 11.17 -13.49
N ARG A 55 -11.44 11.00 -13.00
CA ARG A 55 -12.64 11.50 -13.69
C ARG A 55 -12.64 13.02 -13.75
N ILE A 56 -12.27 13.70 -12.67
CA ILE A 56 -12.12 15.17 -12.66
C ILE A 56 -11.09 15.62 -13.70
N LEU A 57 -9.90 15.01 -13.71
CA LEU A 57 -8.87 15.33 -14.71
C LEU A 57 -9.35 15.11 -16.14
N ASN A 58 -10.15 14.06 -16.36
CA ASN A 58 -10.74 13.77 -17.67
C ASN A 58 -11.82 14.78 -18.06
N THR A 59 -12.66 15.21 -17.13
CA THR A 59 -13.68 16.25 -17.36
C THR A 59 -13.04 17.58 -17.75
N ILE A 60 -11.90 17.94 -17.17
CA ILE A 60 -11.16 19.18 -17.50
C ILE A 60 -10.36 19.02 -18.82
N GLY A 61 -10.34 17.82 -19.42
CA GLY A 61 -9.56 17.52 -20.64
C GLY A 61 -8.06 17.30 -20.39
N LEU A 62 -7.62 17.34 -19.13
CA LEU A 62 -6.21 17.22 -18.76
C LEU A 62 -5.66 15.81 -19.00
N SER A 63 -6.47 14.76 -18.88
CA SER A 63 -5.97 13.39 -19.07
C SER A 63 -5.84 12.98 -20.55
N THR A 64 -6.70 13.48 -21.44
CA THR A 64 -6.81 13.04 -22.83
C THR A 64 -6.07 13.94 -23.81
N SER A 65 -6.08 15.25 -23.58
CA SER A 65 -5.48 16.25 -24.48
C SER A 65 -4.51 17.22 -23.80
N GLY A 66 -4.63 17.43 -22.47
CA GLY A 66 -3.84 18.45 -21.76
C GLY A 66 -2.45 17.99 -21.29
N PHE A 67 -2.33 16.82 -20.66
CA PHE A 67 -1.07 16.31 -20.12
C PHE A 67 -0.55 15.10 -20.91
N ASN A 68 0.77 14.91 -20.86
CA ASN A 68 1.37 13.67 -21.31
C ASN A 68 0.77 12.49 -20.51
N ARG A 69 0.37 11.41 -21.21
CA ARG A 69 -0.20 10.19 -20.62
C ARG A 69 0.68 9.61 -19.50
N LEU A 70 2.00 9.73 -19.63
CA LEU A 70 2.95 9.34 -18.60
C LEU A 70 2.77 10.17 -17.32
N LEU A 71 2.58 11.48 -17.44
CA LEU A 71 2.39 12.38 -16.31
C LEU A 71 1.03 12.12 -15.63
N THR A 72 -0.05 11.99 -16.40
CA THR A 72 -1.38 11.68 -15.86
C THR A 72 -1.40 10.36 -15.10
N SER A 73 -0.77 9.32 -15.65
CA SER A 73 -0.68 8.00 -14.98
C SER A 73 0.11 8.06 -13.66
N ARG A 74 1.16 8.89 -13.60
CA ARG A 74 2.00 9.06 -12.40
C ARG A 74 1.33 9.91 -11.32
N LEU A 75 0.56 10.95 -11.67
CA LEU A 75 -0.07 11.85 -10.69
C LEU A 75 -1.16 11.19 -9.85
N ASN A 76 -1.90 10.25 -10.44
CA ASN A 76 -3.02 9.60 -9.75
C ASN A 76 -2.59 8.36 -8.94
N ARG A 77 -1.37 7.88 -9.21
CA ARG A 77 -0.82 6.67 -8.63
C ARG A 77 -0.57 6.73 -7.11
N PRO A 78 -0.08 7.84 -6.52
CA PRO A 78 0.10 7.95 -5.07
C PRO A 78 -1.17 7.67 -4.27
N LYS A 79 -2.35 8.05 -4.79
CA LYS A 79 -3.64 7.80 -4.13
C LYS A 79 -4.01 6.32 -4.10
N LEU A 80 -3.67 5.58 -5.16
CA LEU A 80 -3.92 4.13 -5.22
C LEU A 80 -2.96 3.37 -4.29
N GLU A 81 -1.74 3.88 -4.14
CA GLU A 81 -0.64 3.21 -3.41
C GLU A 81 -0.61 3.48 -1.92
N TYR A 82 -1.41 4.42 -1.43
CA TYR A 82 -1.43 4.80 -0.04
C TYR A 82 -1.75 3.60 0.88
N GLY A 83 -0.91 3.36 1.89
CA GLY A 83 -1.10 2.24 2.82
C GLY A 83 -0.75 0.84 2.29
N LEU A 84 -0.37 0.67 1.01
CA LEU A 84 -0.07 -0.66 0.46
C LEU A 84 1.20 -1.30 1.08
N ALA A 85 2.18 -0.48 1.47
CA ALA A 85 3.46 -0.95 1.99
C ALA A 85 3.34 -1.68 3.34
N ILE A 86 2.33 -1.36 4.14
CA ILE A 86 2.13 -1.89 5.50
C ILE A 86 0.97 -2.89 5.60
N THR A 87 0.28 -3.14 4.49
CA THR A 87 -0.92 -3.98 4.44
C THR A 87 -0.60 -5.33 3.78
N LYS A 88 -1.20 -6.40 4.28
CA LYS A 88 -1.13 -7.73 3.66
C LYS A 88 -2.32 -7.93 2.73
N PHE A 89 -2.08 -8.44 1.53
CA PHE A 89 -3.11 -8.62 0.51
C PHE A 89 -3.26 -10.08 0.08
N THR A 90 -4.50 -10.50 -0.18
CA THR A 90 -4.81 -11.75 -0.88
C THR A 90 -4.73 -11.57 -2.39
N LEU A 91 -4.67 -12.68 -3.15
CA LEU A 91 -4.69 -12.64 -4.62
C LEU A 91 -5.94 -11.92 -5.16
N THR A 92 -7.10 -12.11 -4.54
CA THR A 92 -8.35 -11.44 -4.92
C THR A 92 -8.29 -9.93 -4.71
N GLN A 93 -7.65 -9.49 -3.62
CA GLN A 93 -7.45 -8.07 -3.33
C GLN A 93 -6.45 -7.42 -4.30
N LEU A 94 -5.38 -8.13 -4.66
CA LEU A 94 -4.45 -7.68 -5.71
C LEU A 94 -5.13 -7.57 -7.07
N ALA A 95 -6.03 -8.49 -7.42
CA ALA A 95 -6.81 -8.41 -8.66
C ALA A 95 -7.73 -7.17 -8.68
N LEU A 96 -8.28 -6.76 -7.54
CA LEU A 96 -9.13 -5.57 -7.45
C LEU A 96 -8.30 -4.28 -7.60
N LEU A 97 -7.10 -4.24 -7.03
CA LEU A 97 -6.13 -3.17 -7.28
C LEU A 97 -5.73 -3.10 -8.77
N GLU A 98 -5.45 -4.26 -9.40
CA GLU A 98 -5.09 -4.32 -10.82
C GLU A 98 -6.24 -3.83 -11.71
N SER A 99 -7.48 -4.21 -11.40
CA SER A 99 -8.68 -3.73 -12.09
C SER A 99 -8.83 -2.21 -11.99
N THR A 100 -8.55 -1.66 -10.79
CA THR A 100 -8.58 -0.21 -10.56
C THR A 100 -7.51 0.51 -11.39
N GLN A 101 -6.27 0.00 -11.40
CA GLN A 101 -5.19 0.52 -12.23
C GLN A 101 -5.55 0.49 -13.72
N ALA A 102 -6.13 -0.63 -14.18
CA ALA A 102 -6.59 -0.79 -15.56
C ALA A 102 -7.67 0.25 -15.93
N GLN A 103 -8.62 0.52 -15.04
CA GLN A 103 -9.64 1.55 -15.26
C GLN A 103 -9.03 2.95 -15.31
N CYS A 104 -8.08 3.27 -14.43
CA CYS A 104 -7.37 4.55 -14.45
C CYS A 104 -6.58 4.75 -15.75
N LEU A 105 -5.90 3.71 -16.24
CA LEU A 105 -5.18 3.74 -17.52
C LEU A 105 -6.16 4.01 -18.68
N ARG A 106 -7.31 3.34 -18.70
CA ARG A 106 -8.30 3.58 -19.76
C ARG A 106 -8.82 5.00 -19.77
N LEU A 107 -9.03 5.60 -18.60
CA LEU A 107 -9.39 7.01 -18.45
C LEU A 107 -8.26 7.94 -18.90
N CYS A 108 -7.00 7.63 -18.55
CA CYS A 108 -5.83 8.38 -19.05
C CYS A 108 -5.77 8.38 -20.58
N TYR A 109 -6.14 7.26 -21.21
CA TYR A 109 -6.05 7.11 -22.66
C TYR A 109 -7.30 7.59 -23.40
N GLY A 110 -8.37 7.99 -22.70
CA GLY A 110 -9.68 8.27 -23.30
C GLY A 110 -10.29 7.06 -24.02
N SER A 111 -9.87 5.86 -23.63
CA SER A 111 -10.14 4.62 -24.36
C SER A 111 -11.42 3.94 -23.91
N HIS A 112 -11.94 3.05 -24.76
CA HIS A 112 -13.12 2.25 -24.44
C HIS A 112 -12.87 1.29 -23.26
N ARG A 113 -13.94 0.91 -22.54
CA ARG A 113 -13.89 0.04 -21.35
C ARG A 113 -13.24 -1.34 -21.57
N SER A 114 -13.22 -1.83 -22.81
CA SER A 114 -12.62 -3.12 -23.18
C SER A 114 -11.20 -2.99 -23.75
N ALA A 115 -10.65 -1.77 -23.84
CA ALA A 115 -9.34 -1.56 -24.42
C ALA A 115 -8.24 -2.28 -23.62
N SER A 116 -7.24 -2.77 -24.34
CA SER A 116 -6.10 -3.48 -23.77
C SER A 116 -5.27 -2.53 -22.91
N THR A 117 -5.14 -2.88 -21.63
CA THR A 117 -4.31 -2.13 -20.68
C THR A 117 -2.87 -2.61 -20.64
N SER A 118 -2.56 -3.76 -21.24
CA SER A 118 -1.19 -4.28 -21.33
C SER A 118 -0.29 -3.35 -22.14
N VAL A 119 -0.76 -2.91 -23.32
CA VAL A 119 -0.04 -1.96 -24.18
C VAL A 119 0.07 -0.58 -23.51
N MET A 120 -1.01 -0.08 -22.90
CA MET A 120 -1.01 1.20 -22.20
C MET A 120 -0.02 1.20 -21.03
N ARG A 121 0.02 0.09 -20.29
CA ARG A 121 0.97 -0.11 -19.20
C ARG A 121 2.42 -0.09 -19.70
N HIS A 122 2.70 -0.77 -20.82
CA HIS A 122 4.02 -0.77 -21.44
C HIS A 122 4.42 0.64 -21.91
N LEU A 123 3.54 1.36 -22.61
CA LEU A 123 3.79 2.73 -23.08
C LEU A 123 4.02 3.74 -21.94
N THR A 124 3.48 3.46 -20.76
CA THR A 124 3.64 4.32 -19.56
C THR A 124 4.72 3.81 -18.60
N ASN A 125 5.38 2.70 -18.89
CA ASN A 125 6.32 2.03 -17.99
C ASN A 125 5.73 1.79 -16.58
N LEU A 126 4.45 1.40 -16.50
CA LEU A 126 3.82 1.02 -15.23
C LEU A 126 4.08 -0.47 -14.94
N PRO A 127 4.46 -0.87 -13.72
CA PRO A 127 4.43 -2.28 -13.31
C PRO A 127 2.99 -2.73 -12.99
N SER A 128 2.81 -4.03 -12.80
CA SER A 128 1.56 -4.54 -12.20
C SER A 128 1.42 -4.09 -10.74
N MET A 129 0.20 -4.13 -10.19
CA MET A 129 -0.06 -3.84 -8.78
C MET A 129 0.53 -4.89 -7.85
N ALA A 130 0.63 -6.15 -8.29
CA ALA A 130 1.31 -7.19 -7.52
C ALA A 130 2.80 -6.87 -7.34
N GLU A 131 3.51 -6.58 -8.43
CA GLU A 131 4.92 -6.15 -8.38
C GLU A 131 5.08 -4.85 -7.59
N ARG A 132 4.13 -3.91 -7.75
CA ARG A 132 4.20 -2.64 -7.06
C ARG A 132 4.03 -2.78 -5.55
N VAL A 133 3.08 -3.59 -5.10
CA VAL A 133 2.89 -3.91 -3.68
C VAL A 133 4.18 -4.53 -3.12
N ALA A 134 4.73 -5.54 -3.80
CA ALA A 134 5.97 -6.19 -3.38
C ALA A 134 7.14 -5.20 -3.30
N TYR A 135 7.28 -4.30 -4.28
CA TYR A 135 8.31 -3.26 -4.26
C TYR A 135 8.13 -2.28 -3.09
N LEU A 136 6.90 -1.78 -2.87
CA LEU A 136 6.60 -0.83 -1.79
C LEU A 136 6.85 -1.45 -0.42
N GLN A 137 6.45 -2.70 -0.27
CA GLN A 137 6.71 -3.53 0.90
C GLN A 137 8.21 -3.69 1.14
N ALA A 138 8.98 -4.15 0.14
CA ALA A 138 10.43 -4.31 0.26
C ALA A 138 11.13 -2.99 0.62
N LYS A 139 10.73 -1.87 -0.01
CA LYS A 139 11.27 -0.54 0.29
C LYS A 139 10.98 -0.11 1.72
N PHE A 140 9.79 -0.40 2.24
CA PHE A 140 9.43 -0.10 3.62
C PHE A 140 10.31 -0.86 4.61
N VAL A 141 10.55 -2.16 4.38
CA VAL A 141 11.41 -2.96 5.26
C VAL A 141 12.87 -2.55 5.18
N LEU A 142 13.37 -2.24 3.98
CA LEU A 142 14.73 -1.73 3.84
C LEU A 142 14.92 -0.41 4.59
N ARG A 143 13.94 0.50 4.50
CA ARG A 143 13.95 1.73 5.30
C ARG A 143 13.93 1.43 6.79
N ALA A 144 13.11 0.47 7.20
CA ALA A 144 12.96 0.09 8.59
C ALA A 144 14.23 -0.50 9.20
N HIS A 145 14.95 -1.33 8.45
CA HIS A 145 16.24 -1.90 8.84
C HIS A 145 17.35 -0.84 8.96
N ARG A 146 17.21 0.29 8.26
CA ARG A 146 18.19 1.38 8.28
C ARG A 146 17.88 2.46 9.31
N LEU A 147 16.77 2.34 10.04
CA LEU A 147 16.48 3.24 11.13
C LEU A 147 17.31 2.87 12.35
N PRO A 148 17.71 3.84 13.18
CA PRO A 148 18.31 3.57 14.47
C PRO A 148 17.45 2.64 15.34
N ASP A 149 18.10 1.80 16.14
CA ASP A 149 17.46 0.78 16.99
C ASP A 149 16.55 1.38 18.08
N ASP A 150 16.74 2.66 18.40
CA ASP A 150 15.92 3.42 19.36
C ASP A 150 14.57 3.88 18.78
N THR A 151 14.34 3.67 17.48
CA THR A 151 13.05 4.01 16.87
C THR A 151 11.98 2.97 17.18
N LEU A 152 10.76 3.44 17.45
CA LEU A 152 9.59 2.56 17.62
C LEU A 152 9.38 1.64 16.42
N LEU A 153 9.77 2.09 15.22
CA LEU A 153 9.63 1.30 14.01
C LEU A 153 10.61 0.10 14.00
N ALA A 154 11.83 0.25 14.52
CA ALA A 154 12.80 -0.84 14.63
C ALA A 154 12.29 -1.97 15.55
N THR A 155 11.65 -1.63 16.67
CA THR A 155 11.07 -2.62 17.59
C THR A 155 9.90 -3.39 16.96
N VAL A 156 9.05 -2.69 16.21
CA VAL A 156 7.92 -3.30 15.49
C VAL A 156 8.41 -4.23 14.38
N VAL A 157 9.50 -3.90 13.68
CA VAL A 157 10.03 -4.74 12.60
C VAL A 157 10.55 -6.06 13.12
N ALA A 158 11.28 -6.07 14.24
CA ALA A 158 11.73 -7.30 14.87
C ALA A 158 10.54 -8.26 15.17
N HIS A 159 9.40 -7.70 15.59
CA HIS A 159 8.18 -8.50 15.81
C HIS A 159 7.52 -8.98 14.52
N LEU A 160 7.56 -8.18 13.44
CA LEU A 160 6.99 -8.55 12.15
C LEU A 160 7.83 -9.59 11.38
N THR A 161 9.15 -9.59 11.56
CA THR A 161 10.08 -10.52 10.89
C THR A 161 10.17 -11.88 11.60
N ASN A 162 9.91 -11.94 12.91
CA ASN A 162 9.87 -13.19 13.68
C ASN A 162 8.71 -14.13 13.29
N SER A 163 7.77 -13.65 12.47
CA SER A 163 6.73 -14.50 11.90
C SER A 163 7.27 -15.27 10.68
N SER A 164 7.51 -16.58 10.85
CA SER A 164 8.07 -17.47 9.82
C SER A 164 7.25 -17.51 8.53
N THR A 165 5.95 -17.18 8.60
CA THR A 165 5.02 -17.17 7.47
C THR A 165 4.98 -15.86 6.70
N SER A 166 5.71 -14.83 7.16
CA SER A 166 5.71 -13.54 6.49
C SER A 166 6.49 -13.57 5.17
N HIS A 167 6.06 -12.81 4.16
CA HIS A 167 6.88 -12.58 2.96
C HIS A 167 8.25 -11.95 3.30
N TRP A 168 8.35 -11.32 4.47
CA TRP A 168 9.52 -10.65 4.99
C TRP A 168 10.62 -11.61 5.40
N SER A 169 10.27 -12.69 6.11
CA SER A 169 11.24 -13.74 6.48
C SER A 169 11.88 -14.37 5.24
N LYS A 170 11.08 -14.60 4.19
CA LYS A 170 11.58 -15.10 2.89
C LYS A 170 12.47 -14.09 2.17
N LEU A 171 12.13 -12.80 2.22
CA LEU A 171 12.93 -11.73 1.63
C LEU A 171 14.31 -11.64 2.30
N GLN A 172 14.36 -11.71 3.63
CA GLN A 172 15.61 -11.67 4.40
C GLN A 172 16.57 -12.81 4.09
N GLN A 173 16.06 -13.96 3.65
CA GLN A 173 16.87 -15.13 3.28
C GLN A 173 17.52 -15.00 1.89
N THR A 174 17.20 -13.97 1.11
CA THR A 174 17.69 -13.83 -0.27
C THR A 174 19.09 -13.19 -0.30
N THR A 175 19.99 -13.66 -1.17
CA THR A 175 21.34 -13.08 -1.35
C THR A 175 21.33 -11.60 -1.74
N LEU A 176 20.29 -11.18 -2.47
CA LEU A 176 20.07 -9.78 -2.83
C LEU A 176 19.80 -8.91 -1.59
N TRP A 177 19.09 -9.44 -0.58
CA TRP A 177 18.85 -8.73 0.67
C TRP A 177 20.15 -8.47 1.41
N ALA A 178 21.01 -9.49 1.54
CA ALA A 178 22.33 -9.35 2.18
C ALA A 178 23.21 -8.28 1.50
N ARG A 179 23.12 -8.15 0.17
CA ARG A 179 23.81 -7.08 -0.59
C ARG A 179 23.23 -5.69 -0.34
N LEU A 180 21.90 -5.58 -0.25
CA LEU A 180 21.22 -4.29 -0.01
C LEU A 180 21.44 -3.75 1.41
N THR A 181 21.64 -4.65 2.39
CA THR A 181 21.98 -4.29 3.76
C THR A 181 23.47 -4.02 3.93
N SER A 182 24.36 -4.65 3.15
CA SER A 182 25.81 -4.43 3.25
C SER A 182 26.34 -3.21 2.48
N GLN A 183 25.60 -2.70 1.48
CA GLN A 183 26.05 -1.56 0.65
C GLN A 183 26.17 -0.21 1.40
N THR A 184 25.82 -0.12 2.67
CA THR A 184 25.73 1.16 3.41
C THR A 184 26.75 1.36 4.54
N ASP A 185 27.73 0.47 4.71
CA ASP A 185 28.91 0.78 5.55
C ASP A 185 29.86 1.79 4.87
N ASN A 186 29.52 2.29 3.68
CA ASN A 186 30.26 3.33 3.00
C ASN A 186 29.40 4.60 2.83
N PRO A 187 29.64 5.68 3.60
CA PRO A 187 28.77 6.85 3.68
C PRO A 187 28.75 7.75 2.42
N ASN A 188 29.40 7.35 1.32
CA ASN A 188 29.58 8.19 0.12
C ASN A 188 28.86 7.69 -1.15
N ALA A 189 27.80 6.88 -1.04
CA ALA A 189 27.01 6.48 -2.22
C ALA A 189 25.70 7.29 -2.32
N SER A 190 25.83 8.61 -2.46
CA SER A 190 24.82 9.45 -3.10
C SER A 190 25.26 9.59 -4.55
N ASP A 191 24.67 8.78 -5.44
CA ASP A 191 24.41 9.06 -6.86
C ASP A 191 24.15 7.74 -7.60
N LEU A 192 22.88 7.51 -7.92
CA LEU A 192 22.34 6.88 -9.14
C LEU A 192 20.80 6.82 -9.07
#